data_AF-A0A1X0S0N3-F1
#
_entry.id   AF-A0A1X0S0N3-F1
#
_cell.length_a   1.000
_cell.length_b   1.000
_cell.length_c   1.000
_cell.angle_alpha   90.00
_cell.angle_beta   90.00
_cell.angle_gamma   90.00
#
_symmetry.space_group_name_H-M   'P 1'
#
loop_
_entity.id
_entity.type
_entity.pdbx_description
1 polymer ?
#
loop_
_entity_poly.entity_id
_entity_poly.type
_entity_poly.pdbx_seq_one_letter_code
_entity_poly.pdbx_strand_id
1 'polypeptide(L)'
;MDPNELEHVLKQVEEDDDSIVDTFMDETEDQNTEEEEEEEEEEKDNNNDDDNMPQKDKTSSERFRDLFMTKITQAFSTDLDQIRQEPGLDGPRLNVLIDSLEAGIDIFSSIEKEIVLADEEKTSSSSL
;
A
#
# COMPACT_ATOMS: atom_id res chain seq x y z
N MET A 1 -33.07 25.00 -18.89
CA MET A 1 -31.61 25.09 -18.75
C MET A 1 -31.09 25.50 -20.09
N ASP A 2 -30.63 26.75 -20.19
CA ASP A 2 -30.16 27.33 -21.44
C ASP A 2 -28.70 26.89 -21.70
N PRO A 3 -28.35 26.44 -22.91
CA PRO A 3 -27.02 25.92 -23.22
C PRO A 3 -25.91 27.00 -23.18
N ASN A 4 -26.26 28.27 -23.08
CA ASN A 4 -25.31 29.38 -22.97
C ASN A 4 -24.87 29.70 -21.53
N GLU A 5 -25.46 29.06 -20.52
CA GLU A 5 -25.03 29.21 -19.11
C GLU A 5 -23.93 28.21 -18.71
N LEU A 6 -23.71 27.13 -19.48
CA LEU A 6 -22.68 26.13 -19.18
C LEU A 6 -21.26 26.55 -19.58
N GLU A 7 -21.11 27.53 -20.49
CA GLU A 7 -19.80 28.09 -20.87
C GLU A 7 -19.19 28.97 -19.77
N HIS A 8 -20.00 29.55 -18.87
CA HIS A 8 -19.50 30.43 -17.81
C HIS A 8 -18.94 29.65 -16.61
N VAL A 9 -19.30 28.37 -16.45
CA VAL A 9 -18.83 27.52 -15.35
C VAL A 9 -17.54 26.78 -15.73
N LEU A 10 -17.30 26.54 -17.02
CA LEU A 10 -16.07 25.89 -17.49
C LEU A 10 -14.87 26.85 -17.62
N LYS A 11 -15.09 28.17 -17.56
CA LYS A 11 -14.04 29.20 -17.73
C LYS A 11 -13.44 29.70 -16.41
N GLN A 12 -13.73 29.06 -15.28
CA GLN A 12 -13.38 29.57 -13.95
C GLN A 12 -12.48 28.64 -13.12
N VAL A 13 -11.83 27.63 -13.75
CA VAL A 13 -10.94 26.69 -13.03
C VAL A 13 -9.57 26.50 -13.72
N GLU A 14 -9.26 27.25 -14.78
CA GLU A 14 -7.98 27.13 -15.50
C GLU A 14 -6.98 28.29 -15.26
N GLU A 15 -7.21 29.16 -14.28
CA GLU A 15 -6.24 30.21 -13.92
C GLU A 15 -6.15 30.34 -12.39
N ASP A 16 -5.23 29.60 -11.76
CA ASP A 16 -4.55 30.03 -10.53
C ASP A 16 -3.21 29.26 -10.44
N ASP A 17 -2.27 29.83 -11.16
CA ASP A 17 -0.83 29.60 -11.17
C ASP A 17 -0.17 30.50 -10.11
N ASP A 18 0.77 29.94 -9.34
CA ASP A 18 1.91 30.57 -8.67
C ASP A 18 1.76 31.92 -7.90
N SER A 19 1.91 31.86 -6.56
CA SER A 19 2.93 32.57 -5.76
C SER A 19 2.46 32.93 -4.33
N ILE A 20 3.06 32.31 -3.31
CA ILE A 20 3.25 33.00 -2.03
C ILE A 20 4.59 32.59 -1.40
N VAL A 21 5.63 33.29 -1.84
CA VAL A 21 6.91 33.38 -1.15
C VAL A 21 6.84 34.63 -0.29
N ASP A 22 6.51 34.46 0.99
CA ASP A 22 6.63 35.52 2.01
C ASP A 22 7.32 34.86 3.22
N THR A 23 8.64 34.69 3.17
CA THR A 23 9.63 35.64 3.72
C THR A 23 9.21 36.26 5.05
N PHE A 24 9.11 35.43 6.09
CA PHE A 24 9.34 35.91 7.46
C PHE A 24 10.72 35.45 7.93
N MET A 25 11.72 36.30 7.69
CA MET A 25 12.90 36.40 8.53
C MET A 25 12.49 37.14 9.81
N ASP A 26 12.70 36.53 10.97
CA ASP A 26 13.11 37.27 12.16
C ASP A 26 14.23 36.47 12.83
N GLU A 27 15.39 37.11 12.87
CA GLU A 27 16.64 36.62 13.42
C GLU A 27 16.65 36.82 14.94
N THR A 28 16.92 35.78 15.71
CA THR A 28 17.81 35.91 16.88
C THR A 28 18.61 34.63 17.07
N GLU A 29 19.91 34.76 16.85
CA GLU A 29 20.99 33.89 17.34
C GLU A 29 20.84 33.68 18.86
N ASP A 30 21.08 32.48 19.39
CA ASP A 30 22.42 32.04 19.84
C ASP A 30 22.37 30.82 20.80
N GLN A 31 23.38 29.96 20.65
CA GLN A 31 23.99 29.07 21.67
C GLN A 31 23.29 27.77 22.17
N ASN A 32 23.79 26.66 21.61
CA ASN A 32 24.52 25.60 22.33
C ASN A 32 23.94 25.07 23.66
N THR A 33 23.43 23.83 23.66
CA THR A 33 23.63 22.89 24.78
C THR A 33 23.62 21.45 24.26
N GLU A 34 24.56 20.71 24.80
CA GLU A 34 25.01 19.34 24.55
C GLU A 34 23.95 18.25 24.84
N GLU A 35 24.13 17.13 24.13
CA GLU A 35 23.95 15.73 24.56
C GLU A 35 22.60 15.28 25.15
N GLU A 36 21.98 14.30 24.49
CA GLU A 36 21.65 13.01 25.12
C GLU A 36 21.44 11.95 24.02
N GLU A 37 22.22 10.87 24.15
CA GLU A 37 22.14 9.63 23.36
C GLU A 37 20.91 8.83 23.79
N GLU A 38 20.08 8.40 22.85
CA GLU A 38 19.25 7.21 23.06
C GLU A 38 19.34 6.32 21.82
N GLU A 39 20.09 5.22 21.99
CA GLU A 39 20.08 4.05 21.12
C GLU A 39 18.75 3.32 21.32
N GLU A 40 17.86 3.35 20.34
CA GLU A 40 16.77 2.38 20.23
C GLU A 40 17.13 1.36 19.14
N GLU A 41 17.74 0.26 19.56
CA GLU A 41 17.82 -0.96 18.77
C GLU A 41 16.40 -1.57 18.68
N GLU A 42 15.65 -1.24 17.61
CA GLU A 42 14.47 -2.03 17.24
C GLU A 42 14.92 -3.36 16.60
N GLU A 43 15.19 -4.37 17.42
CA GLU A 43 15.15 -5.76 16.98
C GLU A 43 13.71 -6.11 16.58
N LYS A 44 13.37 -5.94 15.30
CA LYS A 44 12.18 -6.58 14.72
C LYS A 44 12.44 -8.07 14.54
N ASP A 45 12.24 -8.80 15.64
CA ASP A 45 12.05 -10.24 15.67
C ASP A 45 10.75 -10.57 14.90
N ASN A 46 10.87 -10.79 13.59
CA ASN A 46 9.79 -11.22 12.70
C ASN A 46 9.43 -12.69 12.99
N ASN A 47 8.88 -12.94 14.17
CA ASN A 47 8.15 -14.17 14.46
C ASN A 47 6.74 -14.03 13.88
N ASN A 48 6.58 -14.57 12.67
CA ASN A 48 5.27 -14.83 12.07
C ASN A 48 4.56 -15.94 12.86
N ASP A 49 3.95 -15.57 13.98
CA ASP A 49 2.97 -16.38 14.69
C ASP A 49 1.91 -15.41 15.28
N ASP A 50 1.04 -14.87 14.42
CA ASP A 50 -0.20 -14.23 14.87
C ASP A 50 -1.40 -14.75 14.07
N ASP A 51 -1.77 -15.98 14.37
CA ASP A 51 -3.06 -16.57 13.97
C ASP A 51 -4.18 -16.19 14.97
N ASN A 52 -4.06 -15.05 15.69
CA ASN A 52 -5.12 -14.58 16.59
C ASN A 52 -5.13 -13.05 16.86
N MET A 53 -5.00 -12.23 15.81
CA MET A 53 -5.32 -10.81 15.91
C MET A 53 -6.86 -10.65 15.97
N PRO A 54 -7.43 -9.83 16.88
CA PRO A 54 -8.86 -9.55 16.88
C PRO A 54 -9.26 -9.02 15.51
N GLN A 55 -10.27 -9.65 14.90
CA GLN A 55 -10.80 -9.32 13.57
C GLN A 55 -11.30 -7.87 13.56
N LYS A 56 -10.38 -6.92 13.40
CA LYS A 56 -10.68 -5.61 12.87
C LYS A 56 -11.19 -5.89 11.46
N ASP A 57 -12.37 -5.39 11.12
CA ASP A 57 -12.97 -5.62 9.80
C ASP A 57 -11.96 -5.25 8.72
N LYS A 58 -11.35 -6.27 8.11
CA LYS A 58 -10.40 -6.07 7.01
C LYS A 58 -11.12 -5.34 5.88
N THR A 59 -10.49 -4.30 5.34
CA THR A 59 -11.05 -3.55 4.21
C THR A 59 -11.15 -4.45 2.97
N SER A 60 -12.00 -4.10 2.01
CA SER A 60 -12.07 -4.83 0.73
C SER A 60 -10.71 -4.91 0.03
N SER A 61 -9.91 -3.85 0.14
CA SER A 61 -8.54 -3.81 -0.40
C SER A 61 -7.63 -4.85 0.26
N GLU A 62 -7.64 -4.93 1.59
CA GLU A 62 -6.82 -5.90 2.34
C GLU A 62 -7.25 -7.34 2.05
N ARG A 63 -8.58 -7.61 1.98
CA ARG A 63 -9.09 -8.94 1.64
C ARG A 63 -8.68 -9.35 0.23
N PHE A 64 -8.79 -8.44 -0.74
CA PHE A 64 -8.37 -8.72 -2.12
C PHE A 64 -6.86 -8.98 -2.17
N ARG A 65 -6.06 -8.18 -1.45
CA ARG A 65 -4.60 -8.37 -1.36
C ARG A 65 -4.24 -9.76 -0.85
N ASP A 66 -4.87 -10.19 0.24
CA ASP A 66 -4.63 -11.51 0.84
C ASP A 66 -5.04 -12.63 -0.13
N LEU A 67 -6.21 -12.51 -0.77
CA LEU A 67 -6.67 -13.45 -1.79
C LEU A 67 -5.69 -13.52 -2.97
N PHE A 68 -5.32 -12.37 -3.52
CA PHE A 68 -4.44 -12.25 -4.68
C PHE A 68 -3.08 -12.90 -4.39
N MET A 69 -2.46 -12.53 -3.26
CA MET A 69 -1.19 -13.11 -2.84
C MET A 69 -1.28 -14.62 -2.63
N THR A 70 -2.38 -15.10 -2.05
CA THR A 70 -2.62 -16.54 -1.89
C THR A 70 -2.70 -17.25 -3.24
N LYS A 71 -3.49 -16.73 -4.19
CA LYS A 71 -3.64 -17.34 -5.52
C LYS A 71 -2.34 -17.32 -6.32
N ILE A 72 -1.63 -16.20 -6.29
CA ILE A 72 -0.35 -16.04 -7.01
C ILE A 72 0.71 -16.96 -6.43
N THR A 73 0.92 -16.98 -5.11
CA THR A 73 1.91 -17.86 -4.49
C THR A 73 1.58 -19.34 -4.67
N GLN A 74 0.30 -19.71 -4.72
CA GLN A 74 -0.12 -21.08 -5.08
C GLN A 74 0.20 -21.41 -6.53
N ALA A 75 -0.14 -20.52 -7.46
CA ALA A 75 0.08 -20.72 -8.90
C ALA A 75 1.58 -20.84 -9.25
N PHE A 76 2.44 -20.09 -8.56
CA PHE A 76 3.90 -20.11 -8.73
C PHE A 76 4.63 -20.95 -7.69
N SER A 77 3.93 -21.79 -6.93
CA SER A 77 4.52 -22.56 -5.81
C SER A 77 5.80 -23.30 -6.18
N THR A 78 5.82 -23.99 -7.33
CA THR A 78 7.00 -24.72 -7.80
C THR A 78 8.18 -23.81 -8.15
N ASP A 79 7.92 -22.64 -8.72
CA ASP A 79 8.97 -21.69 -9.09
C ASP A 79 9.51 -20.98 -7.84
N LEU A 80 8.64 -20.62 -6.90
CA LEU A 80 9.03 -20.06 -5.60
C LEU A 80 9.86 -21.05 -4.78
N ASP A 81 9.54 -22.34 -4.82
CA ASP A 81 10.33 -23.39 -4.17
C ASP A 81 11.74 -23.49 -4.77
N GLN A 82 11.88 -23.31 -6.09
CA GLN A 82 13.18 -23.27 -6.75
C GLN A 82 13.97 -22.01 -6.37
N ILE A 83 13.34 -20.84 -6.43
CA ILE A 83 13.94 -19.55 -6.07
C ILE A 83 14.44 -19.58 -4.62
N ARG A 84 13.70 -20.24 -3.71
CA ARG A 84 14.11 -20.43 -2.30
C ARG A 84 15.41 -21.24 -2.14
N GLN A 85 15.78 -22.09 -3.10
CA GLN A 85 17.04 -22.84 -3.06
C GLN A 85 18.23 -22.04 -3.61
N GLU A 86 18.00 -20.87 -4.22
CA GLU A 86 19.08 -20.09 -4.80
C GLU A 86 19.97 -19.46 -3.72
N PRO A 87 21.31 -19.57 -3.82
CA PRO A 87 22.24 -19.07 -2.80
C PRO A 87 22.39 -17.53 -2.77
N GLY A 88 21.35 -16.80 -3.17
CA GLY A 88 21.31 -15.35 -3.20
C GLY A 88 19.93 -14.76 -2.94
N LEU A 89 18.95 -15.56 -2.50
CA LEU A 89 17.68 -15.04 -2.00
C LEU A 89 17.83 -14.65 -0.52
N ASP A 90 18.31 -13.44 -0.28
CA ASP A 90 18.39 -12.83 1.04
C ASP A 90 17.11 -12.04 1.39
N GLY A 91 16.99 -11.57 2.63
CA GLY A 91 15.84 -10.78 3.09
C GLY A 91 15.51 -9.59 2.17
N PRO A 92 16.48 -8.75 1.79
CA PRO A 92 16.24 -7.64 0.86
C PRO A 92 15.67 -8.07 -0.49
N ARG A 93 16.21 -9.13 -1.12
CA ARG A 93 15.70 -9.62 -2.41
C ARG A 93 14.35 -10.30 -2.29
N LEU A 94 14.09 -11.00 -1.18
CA LEU A 94 12.79 -11.56 -0.88
C LEU A 94 11.74 -10.45 -0.73
N ASN A 95 12.06 -9.35 -0.05
CA ASN A 95 11.17 -8.20 0.06
C ASN A 95 10.87 -7.59 -1.31
N VAL A 96 11.89 -7.38 -2.15
CA VAL A 96 11.69 -6.89 -3.53
C VAL A 96 10.80 -7.84 -4.34
N LEU A 97 10.95 -9.15 -4.18
CA LEU A 97 10.08 -10.13 -4.84
C LEU A 97 8.63 -9.99 -4.36
N ILE A 98 8.40 -9.89 -3.05
CA ILE A 98 7.06 -9.71 -2.47
C ILE A 98 6.43 -8.41 -2.99
N ASP A 99 7.16 -7.29 -2.93
CA ASP A 99 6.69 -5.98 -3.41
C ASP A 99 6.36 -6.03 -4.92
N SER A 100 7.17 -6.75 -5.71
CA SER A 100 6.94 -6.92 -7.14
C SER A 100 5.68 -7.74 -7.44
N LEU A 101 5.38 -8.76 -6.62
CA LEU A 101 4.13 -9.50 -6.72
C LEU A 101 2.96 -8.61 -6.28
N GLU A 102 3.11 -7.85 -5.21
CA GLU A 102 2.07 -6.96 -4.67
C GLU A 102 1.66 -5.88 -5.66
N ALA A 103 2.63 -5.31 -6.39
CA ALA A 103 2.38 -4.33 -7.45
C ALA A 103 1.43 -4.85 -8.55
N GLY A 104 1.28 -6.18 -8.71
CA GLY A 104 0.29 -6.78 -9.60
C GLY A 104 -1.16 -6.48 -9.21
N ILE A 105 -1.43 -6.14 -7.94
CA ILE A 105 -2.75 -5.76 -7.45
C ILE A 105 -3.24 -4.45 -8.07
N ASP A 106 -2.32 -3.55 -8.41
CA ASP A 106 -2.64 -2.23 -8.95
C ASP A 106 -3.15 -2.29 -10.40
N ILE A 107 -3.02 -3.43 -11.06
CA ILE A 107 -3.57 -3.68 -12.40
C ILE A 107 -5.10 -3.74 -12.36
N PHE A 108 -5.68 -4.15 -11.24
CA PHE A 108 -7.12 -4.32 -11.09
C PHE A 108 -7.79 -3.03 -10.59
N SER A 109 -8.86 -2.63 -11.25
CA SER A 109 -9.72 -1.56 -10.78
C SER A 109 -10.49 -1.95 -9.51
N SER A 110 -10.96 -0.96 -8.74
CA SER A 110 -11.73 -1.23 -7.51
C SER A 110 -12.97 -2.10 -7.76
N ILE A 111 -13.65 -1.91 -8.90
CA ILE A 111 -14.83 -2.71 -9.26
C ILE A 111 -14.46 -4.17 -9.57
N GLU A 112 -13.34 -4.42 -10.25
CA GLU A 112 -12.88 -5.79 -10.52
C GLU A 112 -12.49 -6.50 -9.23
N LYS A 113 -11.82 -5.80 -8.31
CA LYS A 113 -11.48 -6.31 -6.98
C LYS A 113 -12.74 -6.72 -6.21
N GLU A 114 -13.78 -5.89 -6.20
CA GLU A 114 -15.06 -6.18 -5.54
C GLU A 114 -15.80 -7.37 -6.17
N ILE A 115 -15.81 -7.47 -7.50
CA ILE A 115 -16.46 -8.59 -8.21
C ILE A 115 -15.79 -9.91 -7.84
N VAL A 116 -14.45 -9.96 -7.81
CA VAL A 116 -13.69 -11.16 -7.44
C VAL A 116 -13.98 -11.58 -6.00
N LEU A 117 -14.02 -10.63 -5.06
CA LEU A 117 -14.36 -10.91 -3.67
C LEU A 117 -15.78 -11.44 -3.50
N ALA A 118 -16.75 -10.84 -4.21
CA ALA A 118 -18.13 -11.28 -4.14
C ALA A 118 -18.35 -12.69 -4.71
N ASP A 119 -17.50 -13.14 -5.65
CA ASP A 119 -17.51 -14.50 -6.16
C ASP A 119 -16.91 -15.48 -5.15
N GLU A 120 -15.78 -15.12 -4.52
CA GLU A 120 -15.14 -15.94 -3.50
C GLU A 120 -16.08 -16.23 -2.31
N GLU A 121 -16.80 -15.22 -1.83
CA GLU A 121 -17.78 -15.40 -0.73
C GLU A 121 -18.89 -16.40 -1.09
N LYS A 122 -19.33 -16.43 -2.35
CA LYS A 122 -20.33 -17.42 -2.82
C LYS A 122 -19.76 -18.83 -2.86
N THR A 123 -18.51 -19.01 -3.30
CA THR A 123 -17.88 -20.33 -3.35
C THR A 123 -17.64 -20.90 -1.95
N SER A 124 -17.26 -20.05 -0.99
CA SER A 124 -17.05 -20.42 0.41
C SER A 124 -18.37 -20.76 1.11
N SER A 125 -19.43 -19.98 0.85
CA SER A 125 -20.73 -20.21 1.48
C SER A 125 -21.52 -21.41 0.90
N SER A 126 -21.14 -21.93 -0.27
CA SER A 126 -21.81 -23.08 -0.91
C SER A 126 -21.20 -24.44 -0.52
N SER A 127 -20.15 -24.46 0.30
CA SER A 127 -19.45 -25.68 0.74
C SER A 127 -19.80 -26.11 2.19
N LEU A 128 -20.81 -25.48 2.80
CA LEU A 128 -21.43 -25.87 4.09
C LEU A 128 -22.82 -26.46 3.85
#